data_AF-A0A0R3AMU4-F1
#
_entry.id   AF-A0A0R3AMU4-F1
#
_cell.length_a   1.000
_cell.length_b   1.000
_cell.length_c   1.000
_cell.angle_alpha   90.00
_cell.angle_beta   90.00
_cell.angle_gamma   90.00
#
_symmetry.space_group_name_H-M   'P 1'
#
loop_
_entity.id
_entity.type
_entity.pdbx_description
1 polymer ?
#
loop_
_entity_poly.entity_id
_entity_poly.type
_entity_poly.pdbx_seq_one_letter_code
_entity_poly.pdbx_strand_id
1 'polypeptide(L)' 'MKEAFNDLPGPIKRQADRILREIELAGSMILAVKGGAKAQGFVLGITCCEGLKSERCEQLASHFDSVVEQKLRSLTLGL' A
#
# COMPACT_ATOMS: atom_id res chain seq x y z
N MET A 1 5.19 6.36 7.69
CA MET A 1 4.56 5.06 8.01
C MET A 1 4.21 4.88 9.50
N LYS A 2 5.06 5.31 10.46
CA LYS A 2 5.03 4.77 11.83
C LYS A 2 3.82 5.10 12.72
N GLU A 3 3.04 6.15 12.53
CA GLU A 3 1.99 6.47 13.52
C GLU A 3 0.56 6.19 13.04
N ALA A 4 0.21 6.56 11.80
CA ALA A 4 -1.18 6.50 11.32
C ALA A 4 -1.77 5.08 11.15
N PHE A 5 -0.91 4.06 11.09
CA PHE A 5 -1.29 2.65 10.86
C PHE A 5 -0.78 1.71 11.97
N ASN A 6 -0.32 2.27 13.09
CA ASN A 6 0.27 1.46 14.15
C ASN A 6 -0.76 0.61 14.90
N ASP A 7 -2.01 1.06 14.90
CA ASP A 7 -3.22 0.51 15.49
C ASP A 7 -3.97 -0.49 14.57
N LEU A 8 -3.46 -0.74 13.36
CA LEU A 8 -4.05 -1.75 12.48
C LEU A 8 -4.04 -3.14 13.17
N PRO A 9 -5.10 -3.96 12.99
CA PRO A 9 -5.11 -5.33 13.45
C PRO A 9 -3.90 -6.11 12.94
N GLY A 10 -3.28 -6.93 13.79
CA GLY A 10 -2.00 -7.59 13.50
C GLY A 10 -1.91 -8.27 12.12
N PRO A 11 -2.91 -9.05 11.67
CA PRO A 11 -2.89 -9.65 10.33
C PRO A 11 -2.91 -8.63 9.20
N ILE A 12 -3.73 -7.58 9.32
CA ILE A 12 -3.84 -6.49 8.34
C ILE A 12 -2.54 -5.71 8.28
N LYS A 13 -1.97 -5.35 9.43
CA LYS A 13 -0.70 -4.63 9.53
C LYS A 13 0.43 -5.40 8.84
N ARG A 14 0.61 -6.69 9.16
CA ARG A 14 1.66 -7.52 8.55
C ARG A 14 1.53 -7.62 7.03
N GLN A 15 0.30 -7.72 6.54
CA GLN A 15 0.07 -7.81 5.09
C GLN A 15 0.28 -6.45 4.41
N ALA A 16 -0.14 -5.35 5.05
CA ALA A 16 0.13 -4.01 4.56
C ALA A 16 1.64 -3.73 4.47
N ASP A 17 2.39 -4.02 5.55
CA ASP A 17 3.85 -3.87 5.60
C ASP A 17 4.56 -4.68 4.51
N ARG A 18 4.07 -5.90 4.23
CA ARG A 18 4.61 -6.74 3.15
C ARG A 18 4.41 -6.09 1.78
N ILE A 19 3.20 -5.59 1.50
CA ILE A 19 2.90 -4.96 0.22
C ILE A 19 3.70 -3.66 0.05
N LEU A 20 3.80 -2.85 1.11
CA LEU A 20 4.60 -1.63 1.12
C LEU A 20 6.06 -1.94 0.77
N ARG A 21 6.64 -2.94 1.43
CA ARG A 21 8.02 -3.38 1.15
C ARG A 21 8.20 -3.89 -0.28
N GLU A 22 7.21 -4.60 -0.84
CA GLU A 22 7.25 -5.01 -2.26
C GLU A 22 7.29 -3.82 -3.21
N ILE A 23 6.51 -2.75 -2.93
CA ILE A 23 6.50 -1.52 -3.74
C ILE A 23 7.83 -0.77 -3.59
N GLU A 24 8.30 -0.55 -2.37
CA GLU A 24 9.55 0.17 -2.09
C GLU A 24 10.77 -0.47 -2.78
N LEU A 25 10.82 -1.80 -2.80
CA LEU A 25 11.89 -2.58 -3.41
C LEU A 25 11.73 -2.79 -4.93
N ALA A 26 10.66 -2.29 -5.56
CA ALA A 26 10.42 -2.49 -6.98
C ALA A 26 11.58 -1.93 -7.84
N GLY A 27 12.23 -2.79 -8.63
CA GLY A 27 13.35 -2.38 -9.50
C GLY A 27 12.92 -1.84 -10.87
N SER A 28 11.62 -1.79 -11.16
CA SER A 28 11.08 -1.35 -12.44
C SER A 28 9.67 -0.80 -12.29
N MET A 29 9.24 0.03 -13.26
CA MET A 29 7.89 0.59 -13.27
C MET A 29 6.81 -0.50 -13.24
N ILE A 30 7.01 -1.58 -14.00
CA ILE A 30 6.06 -2.71 -14.06
C ILE A 30 5.89 -3.34 -12.67
N LEU A 31 6.99 -3.54 -11.93
CA LEU A 31 6.92 -4.10 -10.59
C LEU A 31 6.26 -3.14 -9.60
N ALA A 32 6.52 -1.84 -9.71
CA ALA A 32 5.88 -0.82 -8.86
C ALA A 32 4.35 -0.78 -9.08
N VAL A 33 3.90 -0.74 -10.35
CA VAL A 33 2.47 -0.78 -10.70
C VAL A 33 1.81 -2.08 -10.24
N LYS A 34 2.48 -3.23 -10.40
CA LYS A 34 1.99 -4.51 -9.89
C LYS A 34 1.82 -4.51 -8.37
N GLY A 35 2.75 -3.89 -7.64
CA GLY A 35 2.64 -3.68 -6.20
C GLY A 35 1.42 -2.82 -5.83
N GLY A 36 1.20 -1.72 -6.57
CA GLY A 36 0.01 -0.88 -6.41
C GLY A 36 -1.31 -1.62 -6.64
N ALA A 37 -1.39 -2.44 -7.70
CA ALA A 37 -2.58 -3.26 -7.95
C ALA A 37 -2.85 -4.27 -6.82
N LYS A 38 -1.79 -4.88 -6.26
CA LYS A 38 -1.88 -5.74 -5.07
C LYS A 38 -2.42 -4.98 -3.86
N ALA A 39 -1.95 -3.76 -3.65
CA ALA A 39 -2.41 -2.90 -2.56
C ALA A 39 -3.90 -2.56 -2.68
N GLN A 40 -4.35 -2.16 -3.87
CA GLN A 40 -5.76 -1.88 -4.13
C GLN A 40 -6.65 -3.11 -3.90
N GLY A 41 -6.24 -4.28 -4.40
CA GLY A 41 -6.96 -5.54 -4.15
C GLY A 41 -7.03 -5.91 -2.67
N PHE A 42 -5.96 -5.64 -1.92
CA PHE A 42 -5.92 -5.86 -0.47
C PHE A 42 -6.90 -4.94 0.28
N VAL A 43 -6.91 -3.64 -0.03
CA VAL A 43 -7.85 -2.69 0.61
C VAL A 43 -9.30 -3.01 0.24
N LEU A 44 -9.58 -3.36 -1.02
CA LEU A 44 -10.90 -3.80 -1.45
C LEU A 44 -11.36 -5.03 -0.66
N GLY A 45 -10.48 -6.03 -0.51
CA GLY A 45 -10.77 -7.23 0.28
C GLY A 45 -11.08 -6.94 1.75
N ILE A 46 -10.32 -6.04 2.39
CA ILE A 46 -10.61 -5.60 3.77
C ILE A 46 -11.98 -4.93 3.84
N THR A 47 -12.28 -4.05 2.88
CA THR A 47 -13.54 -3.30 2.82
C THR A 47 -14.74 -4.24 2.68
N CYS A 48 -14.67 -5.21 1.77
CA CYS A 48 -15.74 -6.19 1.55
C CYS A 48 -16.01 -7.09 2.77
N CYS A 49 -14.98 -7.36 3.58
CA CYS A 49 -15.11 -8.19 4.78
C CYS A 49 -15.33 -7.37 6.06
N GLU A 50 -15.58 -6.05 5.94
CA GLU A 50 -15.72 -5.13 7.07
C GLU A 50 -14.55 -5.20 8.07
N GLY A 51 -13.35 -5.51 7.59
CA GLY A 51 -12.15 -5.70 8.43
C GLY A 51 -11.62 -4.40 9.05
N LEU A 52 -12.03 -3.25 8.51
CA LEU A 52 -11.78 -1.89 9.00
C LEU A 52 -12.98 -1.00 8.66
N LYS A 53 -13.09 0.16 9.32
CA LYS A 53 -14.02 1.22 8.91
C LYS A 53 -13.66 1.76 7.53
N SER A 54 -14.66 2.15 6.73
CA SER A 54 -14.45 2.70 5.36
C SER A 54 -13.40 3.82 5.33
N GLU A 55 -13.49 4.77 6.25
CA GLU A 55 -12.53 5.88 6.36
C GLU A 55 -11.07 5.38 6.55
N ARG A 56 -10.88 4.30 7.32
CA ARG A 56 -9.55 3.71 7.53
C ARG A 56 -9.06 2.96 6.29
N CYS A 57 -9.97 2.32 5.53
CA CYS A 57 -9.65 1.74 4.23
C CYS A 57 -9.22 2.81 3.23
N GLU A 58 -9.91 3.94 3.17
CA GLU A 58 -9.58 5.07 2.28
C GLU A 58 -8.22 5.69 2.63
N GLN A 59 -7.95 5.89 3.92
CA GLN A 59 -6.63 6.35 4.39
C GLN A 59 -5.52 5.37 4.00
N LEU A 60 -5.77 4.07 4.13
CA LEU A 60 -4.81 3.03 3.75
C LEU A 60 -4.57 2.98 2.23
N ALA A 61 -5.63 3.08 1.42
CA ALA A 61 -5.52 3.18 -0.03
C ALA A 61 -4.70 4.41 -0.47
N SER A 62 -5.03 5.58 0.07
CA SER A 62 -4.31 6.83 -0.22
C SER A 62 -2.82 6.72 0.14
N HIS A 63 -2.50 6.06 1.26
CA HIS A 63 -1.11 5.82 1.62
C HIS A 63 -0.39 4.93 0.60
N PHE A 64 -1.01 3.82 0.18
CA PHE A 64 -0.44 2.97 -0.86
C PHE A 64 -0.21 3.72 -2.17
N ASP A 65 -1.20 4.51 -2.62
CA ASP A 65 -1.09 5.29 -3.85
C ASP A 65 0.08 6.28 -3.78
N SER A 66 0.25 6.97 -2.64
CA SER A 66 1.38 7.87 -2.42
C SER A 66 2.74 7.17 -2.50
N VAL A 67 2.86 5.96 -1.93
CA VAL A 67 4.10 5.16 -1.97
C VAL A 67 4.40 4.66 -3.39
N VAL A 68 3.37 4.23 -4.13
CA VAL A 68 3.51 3.83 -5.54
C VAL A 68 3.94 5.03 -6.39
N GLU A 69 3.31 6.19 -6.22
CA GLU A 69 3.65 7.42 -6.94
C GLU A 69 5.11 7.81 -6.67
N GLN A 70 5.52 7.84 -5.40
CA GLN A 70 6.90 8.14 -5.02
C GLN A 70 7.87 7.18 -5.70
N LYS A 71 7.56 5.88 -5.72
CA LYS A 71 8.41 4.89 -6.36
C LYS A 71 8.49 5.05 -7.87
N LEU A 72 7.37 5.32 -8.53
CA LEU A 72 7.33 5.57 -9.97
C LEU A 72 8.13 6.82 -10.34
N ARG A 73 8.03 7.89 -9.55
CA ARG A 73 8.84 9.10 -9.71
C ARG A 73 10.33 8.77 -9.59
N SER A 74 10.74 7.99 -8.59
CA SER A 74 12.15 7.60 -8.42
C SER A 74 12.67 6.80 -9.62
N LEU A 75 11.88 5.84 -10.11
CA LEU A 75 12.23 5.00 -11.26
C LEU A 75 12.25 5.76 -12.59
N THR A 76 11.45 6.82 -12.72
CA THR A 76 11.36 7.61 -13.96
C THR A 76 12.40 8.73 -14.00
N LEU A 77 12.66 9.37 -12.86
CA LEU A 77 13.54 10.53 -12.74
C LEU A 77 14.98 10.16 -12.35
N GLY A 78 15.24 8.90 -11.99
CA GLY A 78 16.56 8.44 -11.53
C GLY A 78 16.96 9.03 -10.17
N LEU A 79 15.97 9.39 -9.34
CA LEU A 79 16.12 9.94 -7.99
C LEU A 79 16.28 8.85 -6.94
#